data_AF-A0A2H3DDL2-F1
#
_entry.id   AF-A0A2H3DDL2-F1
#
_cell.length_a   1.000
_cell.length_b   1.000
_cell.length_c   1.000
_cell.angle_alpha   90.00
_cell.angle_beta   90.00
_cell.angle_gamma   90.00
#
_symmetry.space_group_name_H-M   'P 1'
#
loop_
_entity.id
_entity.type
_entity.pdbx_description
1 polymer ?
#
loop_
_entity_poly.entity_id
_entity_poly.type
_entity_poly.pdbx_seq_one_letter_code
_entity_poly.pdbx_strand_id
1 'polypeptide(L)'
;MSSLCISVNKGGDEFDYRLSTAITDMRIELLKHKMDDKWNTSQTVHILKNRRYEEKSVAYCESHDRGSRRRQMPLVLVGGADKYSCMSDFISMTPAVSRDIALNKMIRYVPQCIYSIISLKMKYFVDLTYPLGSEGYLNFEGNEFGHPERLDFLREGNSNSFHYARRQWDLVDNPLLRYKYLNSAMTHADKKYS
;
A
#
# COMPACT_ATOMS: atom_id res chain seq x y z
N MET A 1 3.94 -16.42 -14.04
CA MET A 1 3.37 -17.08 -15.23
C MET A 1 3.25 -16.08 -16.37
N SER A 2 3.44 -16.48 -17.61
CA SER A 2 3.15 -15.66 -18.80
C SER A 2 1.79 -16.06 -19.37
N SER A 3 1.08 -15.13 -20.02
CA SER A 3 -0.21 -15.39 -20.68
C SER A 3 -1.39 -15.72 -19.77
N LEU A 4 -1.23 -15.53 -18.45
CA LEU A 4 -2.30 -15.76 -17.47
C LEU A 4 -3.51 -14.86 -17.73
N CYS A 5 -3.25 -13.61 -18.12
CA CYS A 5 -4.28 -12.60 -18.34
C CYS A 5 -4.55 -12.32 -19.82
N ILE A 6 -4.37 -13.34 -20.66
CA ILE A 6 -4.61 -13.28 -22.10
C ILE A 6 -5.78 -14.23 -22.41
N SER A 7 -6.67 -13.86 -23.31
CA SER A 7 -7.82 -14.71 -23.69
C SER A 7 -7.38 -16.08 -24.21
N VAL A 8 -8.22 -17.10 -23.98
CA VAL A 8 -7.99 -18.48 -24.44
C VAL A 8 -7.80 -18.54 -25.96
N ASN A 9 -8.48 -17.68 -26.72
CA ASN A 9 -8.33 -17.61 -28.19
C ASN A 9 -6.92 -17.23 -28.66
N LYS A 10 -6.14 -16.57 -27.81
CA LYS A 10 -4.73 -16.21 -28.05
C LYS A 10 -3.75 -17.19 -27.35
N GLY A 11 -4.25 -18.28 -26.77
CA GLY A 11 -3.45 -19.28 -26.04
C GLY A 11 -3.10 -18.88 -24.60
N GLY A 12 -3.92 -18.05 -23.95
CA GLY A 12 -3.78 -17.71 -22.53
C GLY A 12 -4.80 -18.39 -21.62
N ASP A 13 -4.77 -18.06 -20.33
CA ASP A 13 -5.63 -18.67 -19.30
C ASP A 13 -6.89 -17.82 -18.98
N GLU A 14 -7.06 -16.66 -19.61
CA GLU A 14 -8.26 -15.81 -19.56
C GLU A 14 -8.64 -15.25 -18.18
N PHE A 15 -7.68 -15.10 -17.26
CA PHE A 15 -7.90 -14.29 -16.08
C PHE A 15 -7.96 -12.80 -16.44
N ASP A 16 -8.91 -12.06 -15.89
CA ASP A 16 -9.03 -10.62 -16.19
C ASP A 16 -7.85 -9.79 -15.65
N TYR A 17 -7.32 -10.16 -14.48
CA TYR A 17 -6.30 -9.40 -13.76
C TYR A 17 -5.30 -10.31 -13.03
N ARG A 18 -4.08 -9.80 -12.86
CA ARG A 18 -3.05 -10.40 -11.99
C ARG A 18 -2.59 -9.46 -10.88
N LEU A 19 -2.16 -10.04 -9.76
CA LEU A 19 -1.63 -9.28 -8.62
C LEU A 19 -0.16 -8.86 -8.83
N SER A 20 0.14 -7.58 -8.59
CA SER A 20 1.49 -6.99 -8.69
C SER A 20 2.27 -7.12 -7.38
N THR A 21 2.71 -8.33 -7.05
CA THR A 21 3.45 -8.64 -5.80
C THR A 21 4.78 -7.87 -5.67
N ALA A 22 5.45 -7.57 -6.79
CA ALA A 22 6.74 -6.87 -6.81
C ALA A 22 6.70 -5.49 -6.14
N ILE A 23 5.54 -4.82 -6.15
CA ILE A 23 5.35 -3.50 -5.52
C ILE A 23 5.42 -3.63 -3.99
N THR A 24 4.82 -4.69 -3.45
CA THR A 24 4.85 -4.98 -2.01
C THR A 24 6.26 -5.34 -1.54
N ASP A 25 6.98 -6.19 -2.28
CA ASP A 25 8.34 -6.58 -1.91
C ASP A 25 9.33 -5.40 -2.00
N MET A 26 9.20 -4.55 -3.03
CA MET A 26 9.97 -3.31 -3.15
C MET A 26 9.75 -2.38 -1.95
N ARG A 27 8.50 -2.18 -1.52
CA ARG A 27 8.21 -1.38 -0.31
C ARG A 27 8.86 -1.97 0.93
N ILE A 28 8.81 -3.30 1.11
CA ILE A 28 9.45 -3.96 2.26
C ILE A 28 10.96 -3.78 2.22
N GLU A 29 11.59 -3.91 1.06
CA GLU A 29 13.03 -3.70 0.89
C GLU A 29 13.44 -2.27 1.25
N LEU A 30 12.72 -1.28 0.72
CA LEU A 30 13.00 0.14 0.99
C LEU A 30 12.86 0.48 2.48
N LEU A 31 11.81 -0.03 3.15
CA LEU A 31 11.51 0.33 4.54
C LEU A 31 12.31 -0.45 5.58
N LYS A 32 12.72 -1.70 5.28
CA LYS A 32 13.44 -2.56 6.25
C LYS A 32 14.94 -2.60 6.04
N HIS A 33 15.39 -2.45 4.80
CA HIS A 33 16.77 -2.78 4.43
C HIS A 33 17.57 -1.59 3.89
N LYS A 34 16.94 -0.44 3.64
CA LYS A 34 17.59 0.76 3.12
C LYS A 34 17.27 1.99 3.97
N MET A 35 18.26 2.87 4.09
CA MET A 35 18.06 4.22 4.61
C MET A 35 17.48 5.12 3.51
N ASP A 36 16.77 6.18 3.88
CA ASP A 36 16.02 7.04 2.95
C ASP A 36 16.89 7.69 1.87
N ASP A 37 18.12 8.07 2.24
CA ASP A 37 19.12 8.65 1.35
C ASP A 37 19.60 7.67 0.26
N LYS A 38 19.44 6.37 0.49
CA LYS A 38 19.81 5.31 -0.44
C LYS A 38 18.66 4.85 -1.34
N TRP A 39 17.51 5.53 -1.29
CA TRP A 39 16.37 5.16 -2.13
C TRP A 39 16.61 5.56 -3.59
N ASN A 40 16.64 4.55 -4.47
CA ASN A 40 16.82 4.78 -5.90
C ASN A 40 15.45 4.99 -6.58
N THR A 41 15.11 6.25 -6.83
CA THR A 41 13.85 6.63 -7.49
C THR A 41 13.70 5.98 -8.88
N SER A 42 14.79 5.84 -9.64
CA SER A 42 14.75 5.20 -10.96
C SER A 42 14.36 3.72 -10.85
N GLN A 43 14.94 3.01 -9.89
CA GLN A 43 14.59 1.62 -9.60
C GLN A 43 13.13 1.48 -9.16
N THR A 44 12.65 2.38 -8.28
CA THR A 44 11.25 2.41 -7.83
C THR A 44 10.30 2.61 -9.01
N VAL A 45 10.56 3.59 -9.87
CA VAL A 45 9.75 3.86 -11.07
C VAL A 45 9.80 2.68 -12.04
N HIS A 46 10.96 2.06 -12.22
CA HIS A 46 11.10 0.88 -13.06
C HIS A 46 10.21 -0.26 -12.55
N ILE A 47 10.26 -0.58 -11.25
CA ILE A 47 9.42 -1.66 -10.66
C ILE A 47 7.93 -1.36 -10.80
N LEU A 48 7.52 -0.09 -10.60
CA LEU A 48 6.12 0.31 -10.75
C LEU A 48 5.63 0.22 -12.20
N LYS A 49 6.52 0.40 -13.18
CA LYS A 49 6.19 0.33 -14.61
C LYS A 49 6.43 -1.04 -15.24
N ASN A 50 7.21 -1.91 -14.61
CA ASN A 50 7.62 -3.20 -15.17
C ASN A 50 6.47 -4.20 -15.16
N ARG A 51 5.63 -4.12 -16.19
CA ARG A 51 4.48 -4.98 -16.44
C ARG A 51 4.43 -5.37 -17.90
N ARG A 52 3.75 -6.48 -18.19
CA ARG A 52 3.55 -6.91 -19.58
C ARG A 52 2.44 -6.08 -20.21
N TYR A 53 2.67 -5.67 -21.45
CA TYR A 53 1.64 -5.06 -22.27
C TYR A 53 0.49 -6.06 -22.49
N GLU A 54 -0.75 -5.58 -22.53
CA GLU A 54 -2.01 -6.37 -22.59
C GLU A 54 -2.39 -7.23 -21.35
N GLU A 55 -1.49 -7.47 -20.39
CA GLU A 55 -1.85 -8.16 -19.13
C GLU A 55 -2.21 -7.14 -18.05
N LYS A 56 -3.51 -7.00 -17.75
CA LYS A 56 -3.96 -6.09 -16.70
C LYS A 56 -3.48 -6.56 -15.32
N SER A 57 -3.08 -5.62 -14.48
CA SER A 57 -2.64 -5.91 -13.12
C SER A 57 -3.36 -5.09 -12.07
N VAL A 58 -3.34 -5.56 -10.83
CA VAL A 58 -3.85 -4.85 -9.64
C VAL A 58 -2.67 -4.59 -8.70
N ALA A 59 -2.41 -3.32 -8.40
CA ALA A 59 -1.37 -2.91 -7.48
C ALA A 59 -1.90 -2.84 -6.06
N TYR A 60 -1.03 -3.19 -5.11
CA TYR A 60 -1.26 -2.99 -3.70
C TYR A 60 0.10 -2.81 -3.03
N CYS A 61 0.14 -1.96 -2.02
CA CYS A 61 1.37 -1.68 -1.28
C CYS A 61 1.61 -2.71 -0.18
N GLU A 62 0.57 -3.36 0.30
CA GLU A 62 0.58 -4.20 1.49
C GLU A 62 -0.43 -5.33 1.30
N SER A 63 -0.02 -6.57 1.61
CA SER A 63 -0.90 -7.73 1.56
C SER A 63 -1.27 -8.23 2.95
N HIS A 64 -2.32 -9.04 2.99
CA HIS A 64 -2.72 -9.86 4.14
C HIS A 64 -1.86 -11.13 4.30
N ASP A 65 -0.88 -11.32 3.41
CA ASP A 65 -0.38 -12.64 3.09
C ASP A 65 0.43 -13.26 4.25
N ARG A 66 0.05 -14.49 4.58
CA ARG A 66 0.39 -15.25 5.81
C ARG A 66 1.77 -15.94 5.75
N GLY A 67 2.63 -15.59 4.80
CA GLY A 67 3.82 -16.37 4.43
C GLY A 67 4.91 -16.52 5.49
N SER A 68 4.97 -15.70 6.55
CA SER A 68 5.86 -15.96 7.69
C SER A 68 5.49 -15.07 8.86
N ARG A 69 5.58 -15.62 10.08
CA ARG A 69 5.19 -15.11 11.41
C ARG A 69 5.75 -13.73 11.81
N ARG A 70 6.31 -12.92 10.90
CA ARG A 70 7.09 -11.70 11.17
C ARG A 70 6.99 -10.58 10.13
N ARG A 71 6.06 -10.60 9.17
CA ARG A 71 5.82 -9.41 8.33
C ARG A 71 4.79 -8.50 9.02
N GLN A 72 5.27 -7.70 9.98
CA GLN A 72 4.51 -6.55 10.51
C GLN A 72 4.00 -5.69 9.35
N MET A 73 2.75 -5.22 9.43
CA MET A 73 2.19 -4.25 8.48
C MET A 73 3.09 -3.01 8.41
N PRO A 74 3.45 -2.46 7.24
CA PRO A 74 4.50 -1.45 7.15
C PRO A 74 4.35 -0.15 7.95
N LEU A 75 3.14 0.32 8.31
CA LEU A 75 3.02 1.41 9.31
C LEU A 75 3.65 1.01 10.66
N VAL A 76 3.50 -0.26 11.05
CA VAL A 76 4.02 -0.76 12.32
C VAL A 76 5.55 -0.71 12.37
N LEU A 77 6.22 -0.76 11.22
CA LEU A 77 7.67 -0.84 11.09
C LEU A 77 8.38 0.51 11.23
N VAL A 78 7.76 1.61 10.80
CA VAL A 78 8.46 2.89 10.65
C VAL A 78 8.30 3.80 11.87
N GLY A 79 7.14 3.82 12.52
CA GLY A 79 6.91 4.58 13.75
C GLY A 79 7.34 3.87 15.05
N GLY A 80 7.85 2.63 14.96
CA GLY A 80 8.40 1.90 16.09
C GLY A 80 7.45 1.79 17.30
N ALA A 81 7.98 1.99 18.51
CA ALA A 81 7.21 2.03 19.75
C ALA A 81 6.50 3.39 19.97
N ASP A 82 7.02 4.47 19.38
CA ASP A 82 6.52 5.84 19.56
C ASP A 82 5.09 6.01 19.07
N LYS A 83 4.63 5.20 18.12
CA LYS A 83 3.23 5.23 17.66
C LYS A 83 2.22 4.92 18.77
N TYR A 84 2.59 4.15 19.79
CA TYR A 84 1.65 3.82 20.87
C TYR A 84 1.47 5.00 21.84
N SER A 85 2.47 5.87 21.95
CA SER A 85 2.45 7.04 22.83
C SER A 85 2.10 8.33 22.09
N CYS A 86 2.45 8.45 20.81
CA CYS A 86 2.45 9.72 20.07
C CYS A 86 1.42 9.77 18.92
N MET A 87 0.42 8.89 18.90
CA MET A 87 -0.70 8.95 17.93
C MET A 87 -1.88 9.82 18.40
N SER A 88 -1.80 10.40 19.60
CA SER A 88 -2.77 11.39 20.10
C SER A 88 -2.47 12.79 19.57
N ASP A 89 -3.50 13.55 19.20
CA ASP A 89 -3.38 14.94 18.77
C ASP A 89 -2.96 15.89 19.90
N PHE A 90 -3.16 15.49 21.17
CA PHE A 90 -2.76 16.29 22.34
C PHE A 90 -1.27 16.23 22.66
N ILE A 91 -0.56 15.25 22.13
CA ILE A 91 0.87 15.04 22.38
C ILE A 91 1.63 15.57 21.18
N SER A 92 2.70 16.33 21.41
CA SER A 92 3.55 16.83 20.31
C SER A 92 4.02 15.66 19.43
N MET A 93 3.91 15.84 18.11
CA MET A 93 4.28 14.81 17.15
C MET A 93 5.80 14.68 17.10
N THR A 94 6.31 13.48 17.37
CA THR A 94 7.75 13.21 17.20
C THR A 94 8.11 13.23 15.70
N PRO A 95 9.36 13.57 15.35
CA PRO A 95 9.81 13.51 13.96
C PRO A 95 9.62 12.12 13.32
N ALA A 96 9.75 11.05 14.13
CA ALA A 96 9.53 9.67 13.68
C ALA A 96 8.08 9.44 13.24
N VAL A 97 7.09 9.83 14.05
CA VAL A 97 5.66 9.68 13.72
C VAL A 97 5.26 10.58 12.55
N SER A 98 5.77 11.81 12.51
CA SER A 98 5.54 12.73 11.39
C SER A 98 6.04 12.13 10.07
N ARG A 99 7.25 11.57 10.09
CA ARG A 99 7.85 10.90 8.93
C ARG A 99 7.03 9.67 8.53
N ASP A 100 6.57 8.87 9.50
CA ASP A 100 5.80 7.66 9.24
C ASP A 100 4.47 7.96 8.55
N ILE A 101 3.72 8.94 9.07
CA ILE A 101 2.45 9.39 8.47
C ILE A 101 2.68 9.91 7.04
N ALA A 102 3.71 10.72 6.84
CA ALA A 102 4.05 11.26 5.53
C ALA A 102 4.44 10.16 4.52
N LEU A 103 5.31 9.23 4.91
CA LEU A 103 5.75 8.13 4.04
C LEU A 103 4.62 7.15 3.74
N ASN A 104 3.72 6.87 4.68
CA ASN A 104 2.57 5.99 4.42
C ASN A 104 1.61 6.60 3.42
N LYS A 105 1.37 7.91 3.51
CA LYS A 105 0.64 8.64 2.47
C LYS A 105 1.40 8.53 1.15
N MET A 106 2.64 9.00 1.10
CA MET A 106 3.44 9.04 -0.12
C MET A 106 3.50 7.68 -0.83
N ILE A 107 3.79 6.58 -0.13
CA ILE A 107 3.96 5.29 -0.79
C ILE A 107 2.63 4.69 -1.27
N ARG A 108 1.49 5.03 -0.66
CA ARG A 108 0.19 4.62 -1.17
C ARG A 108 -0.27 5.47 -2.34
N TYR A 109 0.03 6.76 -2.27
CA TYR A 109 -0.27 7.70 -3.34
C TYR A 109 0.66 7.57 -4.52
N VAL A 110 1.97 7.35 -4.39
CA VAL A 110 2.92 7.33 -5.51
C VAL A 110 2.51 6.34 -6.62
N PRO A 111 2.10 5.09 -6.32
CA PRO A 111 1.51 4.19 -7.31
C PRO A 111 0.25 4.77 -7.99
N GLN A 112 -0.58 5.52 -7.26
CA GLN A 112 -1.76 6.23 -7.77
C GLN A 112 -1.46 7.62 -8.38
N CYS A 113 -0.35 8.30 -8.08
CA CYS A 113 -0.07 9.70 -8.43
C CYS A 113 0.90 9.80 -9.59
N ILE A 114 1.74 8.77 -9.83
CA ILE A 114 2.43 8.60 -11.10
C ILE A 114 1.41 8.52 -12.25
N TYR A 115 0.19 8.02 -11.98
CA TYR A 115 -0.98 8.14 -12.84
C TYR A 115 -1.31 9.59 -13.23
N SER A 116 -1.36 10.49 -12.25
CA SER A 116 -1.84 11.87 -12.43
C SER A 116 -0.77 12.80 -12.99
N ILE A 117 0.48 12.68 -12.54
CA ILE A 117 1.57 13.59 -12.97
C ILE A 117 2.00 13.32 -14.42
N ILE A 118 1.92 12.08 -14.88
CA ILE A 118 2.20 11.74 -16.29
C ILE A 118 0.98 12.06 -17.17
N SER A 119 -0.25 11.81 -16.69
CA SER A 119 -1.47 12.22 -17.42
C SER A 119 -1.59 13.74 -17.58
N LEU A 120 -1.12 14.54 -16.62
CA LEU A 120 -1.17 16.01 -16.70
C LEU A 120 -0.12 16.64 -17.63
N LYS A 121 1.00 15.96 -17.93
CA LYS A 121 2.03 16.46 -18.85
C LYS A 121 1.89 15.96 -20.30
N MET A 122 0.97 15.03 -20.57
CA MET A 122 0.79 14.37 -21.88
C MET A 122 -0.60 14.62 -22.49
N LYS A 123 -1.26 15.74 -22.20
CA LYS A 123 -2.58 16.08 -22.78
C LYS A 123 -2.57 16.32 -24.30
N TYR A 124 -1.39 16.34 -24.94
CA TYR A 124 -1.24 16.57 -26.38
C TYR A 124 -0.58 15.43 -27.15
N PHE A 125 -0.24 14.32 -26.51
CA PHE A 125 0.39 13.20 -27.21
C PHE A 125 -0.18 11.88 -26.69
N VAL A 126 -1.09 11.33 -27.48
CA VAL A 126 -1.53 9.93 -27.52
C VAL A 126 -2.64 9.53 -26.53
N ASP A 127 -3.78 9.15 -27.11
CA ASP A 127 -4.92 8.40 -26.55
C ASP A 127 -4.56 6.99 -26.00
N LEU A 128 -3.36 6.80 -25.42
CA LEU A 128 -2.85 5.53 -24.86
C LEU A 128 -2.36 5.65 -23.40
N THR A 129 -2.93 6.55 -22.60
CA THR A 129 -2.48 6.72 -21.21
C THR A 129 -3.16 5.68 -20.30
N TYR A 130 -2.71 4.43 -20.39
CA TYR A 130 -3.05 3.37 -19.44
C TYR A 130 -2.48 3.70 -18.05
N PRO A 131 -3.15 3.28 -16.96
CA PRO A 131 -2.71 3.58 -15.60
C PRO A 131 -1.29 3.04 -15.32
N LEU A 132 -0.35 3.94 -15.07
CA LEU A 132 1.05 3.61 -14.79
C LEU A 132 1.20 3.12 -13.34
N GLY A 133 0.79 1.87 -13.15
CA GLY A 133 1.00 1.06 -11.95
C GLY A 133 0.18 -0.23 -11.99
N SER A 134 -1.07 -0.11 -12.45
CA SER A 134 -2.07 -1.18 -12.50
C SER A 134 -3.42 -0.63 -12.95
N GLU A 135 -4.24 -1.46 -13.57
CA GLU A 135 -5.64 -1.17 -13.93
C GLU A 135 -6.60 -1.24 -12.74
N GLY A 136 -6.11 -1.58 -11.55
CA GLY A 136 -6.86 -1.52 -10.31
C GLY A 136 -5.96 -1.34 -9.09
N TYR A 137 -6.51 -0.82 -8.00
CA TYR A 137 -5.81 -0.72 -6.72
C TYR A 137 -6.52 -1.58 -5.68
N LEU A 138 -5.74 -2.30 -4.87
CA LEU A 138 -6.24 -3.12 -3.77
C LEU A 138 -5.66 -2.62 -2.46
N ASN A 139 -6.51 -2.58 -1.44
CA ASN A 139 -6.13 -2.30 -0.07
C ASN A 139 -6.73 -3.35 0.86
N PHE A 140 -5.93 -3.85 1.79
CA PHE A 140 -6.42 -4.76 2.82
C PHE A 140 -7.10 -3.97 3.94
N GLU A 141 -8.26 -4.44 4.40
CA GLU A 141 -9.06 -3.82 5.44
C GLU A 141 -8.23 -3.44 6.68
N GLY A 142 -8.35 -2.21 7.14
CA GLY A 142 -7.58 -1.66 8.25
C GLY A 142 -6.30 -0.97 7.81
N ASN A 143 -5.73 -1.34 6.66
CA ASN A 143 -4.50 -0.73 6.22
C ASN A 143 -4.74 0.74 5.87
N GLU A 144 -5.89 1.13 5.30
CA GLU A 144 -6.21 2.48 4.84
C GLU A 144 -5.94 3.56 5.88
N PHE A 145 -6.31 3.34 7.14
CA PHE A 145 -6.02 4.25 8.24
C PHE A 145 -4.75 3.87 9.03
N GLY A 146 -4.08 2.80 8.63
CA GLY A 146 -2.86 2.32 9.25
C GLY A 146 -3.14 1.64 10.59
N HIS A 147 -4.03 0.64 10.57
CA HIS A 147 -4.40 -0.15 11.74
C HIS A 147 -3.13 -0.65 12.47
N PRO A 148 -2.99 -0.37 13.77
CA PRO A 148 -1.82 -0.76 14.54
C PRO A 148 -1.82 -2.28 14.77
N GLU A 149 -0.71 -2.78 15.32
CA GLU A 149 -0.54 -4.19 15.67
C GLU A 149 -0.56 -5.13 14.43
N ARG A 150 -0.80 -6.41 14.68
CA ARG A 150 -0.81 -7.47 13.66
C ARG A 150 -2.12 -8.23 13.73
N LEU A 151 -2.54 -8.75 12.58
CA LEU A 151 -3.60 -9.75 12.53
C LEU A 151 -3.00 -11.12 12.86
N ASP A 152 -3.47 -11.77 13.92
CA ASP A 152 -3.08 -13.15 14.28
C ASP A 152 -4.36 -13.95 14.58
N PHE A 153 -4.51 -15.08 13.90
CA PHE A 153 -5.65 -15.99 14.07
C PHE A 153 -5.38 -16.97 15.20
N LEU A 154 -6.44 -17.63 15.67
CA LEU A 154 -6.33 -18.66 16.68
C LEU A 154 -5.43 -19.78 16.21
N ARG A 155 -4.46 -20.11 17.05
CA ARG A 155 -3.55 -21.25 16.87
C ARG A 155 -2.99 -21.67 18.22
N GLU A 156 -2.49 -22.89 18.29
CA GLU A 156 -1.87 -23.41 19.50
C GLU A 156 -0.75 -22.48 20.03
N GLY A 157 0.09 -21.97 19.11
CA GLY A 157 1.18 -21.05 19.46
C GLY A 157 0.76 -19.62 19.87
N ASN A 158 -0.52 -19.34 20.05
CA ASN A 158 -1.02 -18.14 20.74
C ASN A 158 -2.16 -18.47 21.73
N SER A 159 -2.23 -19.73 22.19
CA SER A 159 -3.24 -20.21 23.13
C SER A 159 -4.68 -19.95 22.66
N ASN A 160 -4.95 -20.06 21.35
CA ASN A 160 -6.27 -19.82 20.76
C ASN A 160 -6.84 -18.42 21.09
N SER A 161 -5.96 -17.41 21.17
CA SER A 161 -6.35 -16.05 21.52
C SER A 161 -7.07 -15.33 20.38
N PHE A 162 -8.21 -14.69 20.71
CA PHE A 162 -8.94 -13.79 19.80
C PHE A 162 -8.42 -12.34 19.82
N HIS A 163 -7.46 -12.01 20.68
CA HIS A 163 -7.08 -10.63 20.96
C HIS A 163 -6.65 -9.83 19.71
N TYR A 164 -5.94 -10.51 18.79
CA TYR A 164 -5.43 -9.96 17.53
C TYR A 164 -6.27 -10.35 16.30
N ALA A 165 -7.36 -11.09 16.49
CA ALA A 165 -8.26 -11.52 15.42
C ALA A 165 -9.40 -10.51 15.22
N ARG A 166 -9.08 -9.21 15.17
CA ARG A 166 -10.06 -8.11 15.11
C ARG A 166 -9.50 -6.88 14.40
N ARG A 167 -10.39 -5.96 14.00
CA ARG A 167 -10.07 -4.59 13.59
C ARG A 167 -10.57 -3.59 14.62
N GLN A 168 -9.81 -2.52 14.81
CA GLN A 168 -10.09 -1.46 15.79
C GLN A 168 -10.59 -0.22 15.04
N TRP A 169 -11.86 -0.25 14.63
CA TRP A 169 -12.49 0.84 13.89
C TRP A 169 -12.61 2.13 14.72
N ASP A 170 -12.75 1.99 16.04
CA ASP A 170 -12.78 3.12 16.97
C ASP A 170 -11.57 4.06 16.83
N LEU A 171 -10.43 3.55 16.36
CA LEU A 171 -9.22 4.35 16.19
C LEU A 171 -9.35 5.41 15.09
N VAL A 172 -10.03 5.09 13.99
CA VAL A 172 -10.21 6.02 12.87
C VAL A 172 -11.33 7.02 13.15
N ASP A 173 -12.36 6.59 13.90
CA ASP A 173 -13.50 7.44 14.25
C ASP A 173 -13.20 8.40 15.40
N ASN A 174 -12.19 8.11 16.22
CA ASN A 174 -11.82 8.96 17.34
C ASN A 174 -11.14 10.26 16.85
N PRO A 175 -11.76 11.44 17.05
CA PRO A 175 -11.22 12.71 16.58
C PRO A 175 -9.95 13.14 17.33
N LEU A 176 -9.60 12.48 18.43
CA LEU A 176 -8.42 12.79 19.23
C LEU A 176 -7.17 12.04 18.74
N LEU A 177 -7.32 11.11 17.80
CA LEU A 177 -6.23 10.31 17.27
C LEU A 177 -5.87 10.69 15.83
N ARG A 178 -4.63 10.38 15.46
CA ARG A 178 -4.04 10.73 14.16
C ARG A 178 -4.39 9.78 13.02
N TYR A 179 -5.04 8.65 13.30
CA TYR A 179 -5.45 7.66 12.27
C TYR A 179 -6.39 8.26 11.22
N LYS A 180 -7.23 9.24 11.61
CA LYS A 180 -8.09 10.00 10.70
C LYS A 180 -7.33 10.66 9.55
N TYR A 181 -6.09 11.11 9.79
CA TYR A 181 -5.28 11.77 8.77
C TYR A 181 -4.77 10.80 7.70
N LEU A 182 -4.62 9.50 8.03
CA LEU A 182 -4.23 8.46 7.07
C LEU A 182 -5.43 8.06 6.21
N ASN A 183 -6.61 7.94 6.82
CA ASN A 183 -7.84 7.55 6.12
C ASN A 183 -8.31 8.60 5.09
N SER A 184 -8.26 9.89 5.45
CA SER A 184 -8.85 10.96 4.64
C SER A 184 -8.17 11.17 3.28
N ALA A 185 -6.99 10.61 3.08
CA ALA A 185 -6.16 10.91 1.95
C ALA A 185 -6.65 10.16 0.69
N MET A 186 -6.69 8.83 0.71
CA MET A 186 -6.92 8.04 -0.51
C MET A 186 -8.31 8.23 -1.13
N THR A 187 -9.36 8.39 -0.33
CA THR A 187 -10.75 8.40 -0.82
C THR A 187 -11.11 9.64 -1.66
N HIS A 188 -10.36 10.74 -1.53
CA HIS A 188 -10.70 12.01 -2.20
C HIS A 188 -10.13 12.13 -3.63
N ALA A 189 -8.97 11.51 -3.89
CA ALA A 189 -8.34 11.58 -5.20
C ALA A 189 -9.04 10.67 -6.23
N ASP A 190 -9.34 9.42 -5.84
CA ASP A 190 -10.00 8.46 -6.75
C ASP A 190 -11.37 8.98 -7.21
N LYS A 191 -12.19 9.53 -6.32
CA LYS A 191 -13.51 10.07 -6.66
C LYS A 191 -13.50 11.27 -7.61
N LYS A 192 -12.40 12.02 -7.68
CA LYS A 192 -12.29 13.23 -8.50
C LYS A 192 -11.85 12.93 -9.93
N TYR A 193 -11.18 11.80 -10.14
CA TYR A 193 -10.55 11.44 -11.41
C TYR A 193 -10.98 10.06 -11.96
N SER A 194 -11.94 9.39 -11.30
CA SER A 194 -12.71 8.25 -11.85
C SER A 194 -13.92 8.75 -12.62
#